data_AF-A0A9X3REA1-F1
#
_entry.id   AF-A0A9X3REA1-F1
#
_cell.length_a   1.000
_cell.length_b   1.000
_cell.length_c   1.000
_cell.angle_alpha   90.00
_cell.angle_beta   90.00
_cell.angle_gamma   90.00
#
_symmetry.space_group_name_H-M   'P 1'
#
loop_
_entity.id
_entity.type
_entity.pdbx_description
1 polymer ?
#
loop_
_entity_poly.entity_id
_entity_poly.type
_entity_poly.pdbx_seq_one_letter_code
_entity_poly.pdbx_strand_id
1 'polypeptide(L)'
;MFNEQLKQAIEDEYQDFYFYKSMLKLTNDPYWQSFIKHAMEDEKSHYEMFQQLHYMLTGEFVQNPPKPKPPTNLKQAAKESLEHELAGTDFYKEMLLTVPIPEAYNPFFIAMHDEMEHAIRFSTMYNAL
;
A
#
# COMPACT_ATOMS: atom_id res chain seq x y z
N MET A 1 19.81 6.20 -2.41
CA MET A 1 19.40 4.90 -1.86
C MET A 1 18.05 5.07 -1.17
N PHE A 2 17.97 5.73 0.00
CA PHE A 2 16.69 5.99 0.67
C PHE A 2 15.68 6.79 -0.17
N ASN A 3 16.07 7.90 -0.80
CA ASN A 3 15.12 8.70 -1.60
C ASN A 3 14.54 7.92 -2.80
N GLU A 4 15.31 7.02 -3.40
CA GLU A 4 14.82 6.16 -4.48
C GLU A 4 13.83 5.11 -3.94
N GLN A 5 14.12 4.54 -2.77
CA GLN A 5 13.19 3.63 -2.09
C GLN A 5 11.90 4.34 -1.66
N LEU A 6 12.00 5.57 -1.18
CA LEU A 6 10.83 6.40 -0.85
C LEU A 6 10.01 6.72 -2.10
N LYS A 7 10.66 7.02 -3.21
CA LYS A 7 9.97 7.20 -4.49
C LYS A 7 9.26 5.92 -4.93
N GLN A 8 9.91 4.77 -4.79
CA GLN A 8 9.29 3.47 -5.05
C GLN A 8 8.07 3.25 -4.14
N ALA A 9 8.19 3.47 -2.82
CA ALA A 9 7.07 3.37 -1.88
C ALA A 9 5.89 4.23 -2.34
N ILE A 10 6.13 5.47 -2.75
CA ILE A 10 5.06 6.36 -3.27
C ILE A 10 4.40 5.80 -4.53
N GLU A 11 5.17 5.18 -5.43
CA GLU A 11 4.64 4.58 -6.65
C GLU A 11 3.86 3.29 -6.37
N ASP A 12 4.29 2.49 -5.40
CA ASP A 12 3.65 1.23 -4.99
C ASP A 12 2.31 1.54 -4.29
N GLU A 13 2.30 2.43 -3.29
CA GLU A 13 1.07 2.86 -2.58
C GLU A 13 0.02 3.47 -3.52
N TYR A 14 0.49 4.28 -4.48
CA TYR A 14 -0.40 4.82 -5.50
C TYR A 14 -1.02 3.70 -6.34
N GLN A 15 -0.24 2.69 -6.71
CA GLN A 15 -0.74 1.57 -7.49
C GLN A 15 -1.75 0.76 -6.68
N ASP A 16 -1.43 0.39 -5.44
CA ASP A 16 -2.29 -0.44 -4.60
C ASP A 16 -3.63 0.25 -4.30
N PHE A 17 -3.63 1.56 -4.03
CA PHE A 17 -4.86 2.36 -3.94
C PHE A 17 -5.78 2.17 -5.18
N TYR A 18 -5.24 2.30 -6.39
CA TYR A 18 -6.03 2.17 -7.62
C TYR A 18 -6.39 0.72 -7.95
N PHE A 19 -5.55 -0.23 -7.57
CA PHE A 19 -5.82 -1.66 -7.68
C PHE A 19 -7.01 -2.03 -6.79
N TYR A 20 -6.98 -1.66 -5.51
CA TYR A 20 -8.05 -1.94 -4.54
C TYR A 20 -9.35 -1.21 -4.87
N LYS A 21 -9.26 0.04 -5.35
CA LYS A 21 -10.42 0.77 -5.88
C LYS A 21 -11.13 0.03 -7.04
N SER A 22 -10.35 -0.71 -7.84
CA SER A 22 -10.87 -1.50 -8.95
C SER A 22 -11.37 -2.87 -8.46
N MET A 23 -10.63 -3.51 -7.56
CA MET A 23 -11.00 -4.77 -6.90
C MET A 23 -12.32 -4.68 -6.15
N LEU A 24 -12.62 -3.54 -5.51
CA LEU A 24 -13.87 -3.29 -4.78
C LEU A 24 -15.12 -3.54 -5.64
N LYS A 25 -15.01 -3.36 -6.96
CA LYS A 25 -16.11 -3.57 -7.93
C LYS A 25 -16.32 -5.03 -8.31
N LEU A 26 -15.41 -5.93 -7.93
CA LEU A 26 -15.47 -7.36 -8.25
C LEU A 26 -16.35 -8.15 -7.27
N THR A 27 -16.89 -7.50 -6.23
CA THR A 27 -17.75 -8.14 -5.24
C THR A 27 -18.88 -7.20 -4.79
N ASN A 28 -20.03 -7.80 -4.48
CA ASN A 28 -21.16 -7.14 -3.82
C ASN A 28 -21.32 -7.60 -2.37
N ASP A 29 -20.44 -8.46 -1.87
CA ASP A 29 -20.46 -8.93 -0.49
C ASP A 29 -19.94 -7.81 0.43
N PRO A 30 -20.77 -7.28 1.35
CA PRO A 30 -20.38 -6.16 2.21
C PRO A 30 -19.20 -6.51 3.15
N TYR A 31 -19.02 -7.79 3.49
CA TYR A 31 -17.91 -8.23 4.32
C TYR A 31 -16.58 -8.07 3.56
N TRP A 32 -16.51 -8.59 2.33
CA TRP A 32 -15.33 -8.42 1.48
C TRP A 32 -15.09 -6.99 1.03
N GLN A 33 -16.16 -6.23 0.75
CA GLN A 33 -16.03 -4.80 0.47
C GLN A 33 -15.42 -4.04 1.64
N SER A 34 -15.71 -4.42 2.88
CA SER A 34 -15.13 -3.75 4.06
C SER A 34 -13.62 -3.95 4.16
N PHE A 35 -13.10 -5.13 3.80
CA PHE A 35 -11.67 -5.42 3.83
C PHE A 35 -10.94 -4.63 2.74
N ILE A 36 -11.44 -4.69 1.50
CA ILE A 36 -10.83 -3.98 0.36
C ILE A 36 -10.88 -2.47 0.59
N LYS A 37 -12.01 -1.96 1.12
CA LYS A 37 -12.16 -0.52 1.35
C LYS A 37 -11.21 -0.01 2.41
N HIS A 38 -10.98 -0.78 3.47
CA HIS A 38 -10.05 -0.41 4.53
C HIS A 38 -8.63 -0.24 3.99
N ALA A 39 -8.07 -1.28 3.38
CA ALA A 39 -6.74 -1.22 2.77
C ALA A 39 -6.63 -0.09 1.72
N MET A 40 -7.65 0.07 0.86
CA MET A 40 -7.69 1.18 -0.10
C MET A 40 -7.62 2.56 0.57
N GLU A 41 -8.29 2.77 1.71
CA GLU A 41 -8.25 4.07 2.40
C GLU A 41 -6.88 4.29 3.07
N ASP A 42 -6.27 3.23 3.59
CA ASP A 42 -4.95 3.27 4.22
C ASP A 42 -3.83 3.51 3.19
N GLU A 43 -3.83 2.84 2.02
CA GLU A 43 -2.82 3.11 0.97
C GLU A 43 -2.86 4.54 0.46
N LYS A 44 -4.06 5.13 0.42
CA LYS A 44 -4.18 6.55 0.08
C LYS A 44 -3.47 7.41 1.12
N SER A 45 -3.65 7.09 2.40
CA SER A 45 -2.97 7.79 3.49
C SER A 45 -1.47 7.54 3.49
N HIS A 46 -1.00 6.33 3.21
CA HIS A 46 0.42 6.00 3.05
C HIS A 46 1.06 6.82 1.92
N TYR A 47 0.45 6.80 0.73
CA TYR A 47 0.86 7.63 -0.41
C TYR A 47 0.98 9.11 -0.02
N GLU A 48 -0.01 9.67 0.67
CA GLU A 48 -0.01 11.07 1.09
C GLU A 48 1.12 11.36 2.11
N MET A 49 1.32 10.47 3.10
CA MET A 49 2.40 10.61 4.08
C MET A 49 3.78 10.54 3.42
N PHE A 50 4.00 9.58 2.53
CA PHE A 50 5.28 9.42 1.84
C PHE A 50 5.55 10.56 0.87
N GLN A 51 4.53 11.10 0.20
CA GLN A 51 4.66 12.32 -0.61
C GLN A 51 5.12 13.52 0.23
N GLN A 52 4.54 13.72 1.42
CA GLN A 52 4.99 14.78 2.32
C GLN A 52 6.44 14.56 2.77
N LEU A 53 6.80 13.32 3.11
CA LEU A 53 8.16 12.99 3.50
C LEU A 53 9.17 13.22 2.37
N HIS A 54 8.82 12.85 1.14
CA HIS A 54 9.67 13.08 -0.03
C HIS A 54 9.87 14.57 -0.27
N TYR A 55 8.80 15.37 -0.14
CA TYR A 55 8.90 16.82 -0.23
C TYR A 55 9.81 17.42 0.86
N MET A 56 9.72 16.94 2.10
CA MET A 56 10.60 17.39 3.18
C MET A 56 12.08 17.09 2.90
N LEU A 57 12.38 15.95 2.29
CA LEU A 57 13.75 15.50 2.00
C LEU A 57 14.35 16.11 0.73
N THR A 58 13.52 16.45 -0.26
CA THR A 58 13.99 16.79 -1.61
C THR A 58 13.51 18.16 -2.11
N GLY A 59 12.44 18.71 -1.53
CA GLY A 59 11.75 19.90 -2.02
C GLY A 59 10.76 19.63 -3.15
N GLU A 60 10.53 18.37 -3.55
CA GLU A 60 9.67 18.00 -4.66
C GLU A 60 8.70 16.88 -4.29
N PHE A 61 7.54 16.82 -4.96
CA PHE A 61 6.62 15.67 -4.89
C PHE A 61 6.88 14.73 -6.07
N VAL A 62 6.73 13.43 -5.88
CA VAL A 62 6.77 12.46 -6.98
C VAL A 62 5.56 12.70 -7.89
N GLN A 63 5.83 12.93 -9.18
CA GLN A 63 4.81 13.32 -10.16
C GLN A 63 4.35 12.12 -10.99
N ASN A 64 3.04 12.08 -11.23
CA ASN A 64 2.39 11.17 -12.17
C ASN A 64 2.78 9.68 -12.06
N PRO A 65 2.66 9.04 -10.87
CA PRO A 65 2.84 7.59 -10.78
C PRO A 65 1.87 6.85 -11.74
N PRO A 66 2.32 5.76 -12.37
CA PRO A 66 1.47 4.99 -13.28
C PRO A 66 0.34 4.29 -12.53
N LYS A 67 -0.82 4.17 -13.18
CA LYS A 67 -1.92 3.34 -12.65
C LYS A 67 -1.73 1.88 -13.03
N PRO A 68 -2.09 0.93 -12.16
CA PRO A 68 -2.03 -0.49 -12.48
C PRO A 68 -3.17 -0.86 -13.43
N LYS A 69 -3.06 -2.05 -14.02
CA LYS A 69 -4.18 -2.63 -14.76
C LYS A 69 -5.26 -3.07 -13.76
N PRO A 70 -6.56 -2.83 -14.05
CA PRO A 70 -7.63 -3.31 -13.17
C PRO A 70 -7.65 -4.84 -13.09
N PRO A 71 -7.78 -5.43 -11.88
CA PRO A 71 -7.99 -6.86 -11.75
C PRO A 71 -9.37 -7.27 -12.30
N THR A 72 -9.50 -8.52 -12.72
CA THR A 72 -10.74 -9.06 -13.31
C THR A 72 -11.30 -10.25 -12.54
N ASN A 73 -10.54 -10.82 -11.61
CA ASN A 73 -10.94 -11.96 -10.80
C ASN A 73 -10.65 -11.67 -9.32
N LEU A 74 -11.67 -11.73 -8.47
CA LEU A 74 -11.55 -11.34 -7.06
C LEU A 74 -10.58 -12.24 -6.27
N LYS A 75 -10.63 -13.57 -6.48
CA LYS A 75 -9.78 -14.51 -5.76
C LYS A 75 -8.31 -14.33 -6.14
N GLN A 76 -8.03 -14.17 -7.44
CA GLN A 76 -6.68 -13.90 -7.93
C GLN A 76 -6.18 -12.55 -7.43
N ALA A 77 -7.02 -11.51 -7.45
CA ALA A 77 -6.68 -10.20 -6.90
C ALA A 77 -6.34 -10.29 -5.41
N ALA A 78 -7.12 -11.02 -4.61
CA ALA A 78 -6.82 -11.22 -3.19
C ALA A 78 -5.48 -11.94 -2.96
N LYS A 79 -5.11 -12.87 -3.85
CA LYS A 79 -3.80 -13.53 -3.80
C LYS A 79 -2.66 -12.54 -4.10
N GLU A 80 -2.81 -11.76 -5.18
CA GLU A 80 -1.83 -10.76 -5.59
C GLU A 80 -1.63 -9.69 -4.51
N SER A 81 -2.73 -9.17 -3.95
CA SER A 81 -2.71 -8.28 -2.79
C SER A 81 -1.93 -8.90 -1.63
N LEU A 82 -2.27 -10.12 -1.20
CA LEU A 82 -1.53 -10.78 -0.11
C LEU A 82 -0.01 -10.83 -0.36
N GLU A 83 0.41 -11.18 -1.57
CA GLU A 83 1.84 -11.24 -1.91
C GLU A 83 2.50 -9.85 -1.87
N HIS A 84 1.81 -8.82 -2.35
CA HIS A 84 2.29 -7.44 -2.33
C HIS A 84 2.37 -6.87 -0.91
N GLU A 85 1.34 -7.07 -0.09
CA GLU A 85 1.28 -6.59 1.31
C GLU A 85 2.39 -7.19 2.19
N LEU A 86 2.68 -8.47 1.98
CA LEU A 86 3.81 -9.12 2.66
C LEU A 86 5.15 -8.52 2.23
N ALA A 87 5.30 -8.17 0.95
CA ALA A 87 6.50 -7.51 0.43
C ALA A 87 6.61 -6.06 0.94
N GLY A 88 5.49 -5.32 0.99
CA GLY A 88 5.40 -3.97 1.55
C GLY A 88 5.80 -3.93 3.02
N THR A 89 5.30 -4.89 3.82
CA THR A 89 5.70 -5.08 5.22
C THR A 89 7.23 -5.16 5.37
N ASP A 90 7.87 -6.04 4.59
CA ASP A 90 9.33 -6.21 4.65
C ASP A 90 10.07 -4.96 4.16
N PHE A 91 9.57 -4.33 3.10
CA PHE A 91 10.16 -3.13 2.53
C PHE A 91 10.13 -1.94 3.51
N TYR A 92 8.97 -1.69 4.13
CA TYR A 92 8.80 -0.59 5.07
C TYR A 92 9.51 -0.83 6.39
N LYS A 93 9.66 -2.08 6.84
CA LYS A 93 10.55 -2.42 7.95
C LYS A 93 11.99 -1.98 7.67
N GLU A 94 12.53 -2.30 6.50
CA GLU A 94 13.91 -1.90 6.13
C GLU A 94 14.03 -0.38 6.02
N MET A 95 13.05 0.29 5.43
CA MET A 95 13.03 1.76 5.37
C MET A 95 12.95 2.40 6.76
N LEU A 96 12.09 1.88 7.66
CA LEU A 96 11.96 2.33 9.04
C LEU A 96 13.29 2.26 9.79
N LEU A 97 14.04 1.17 9.62
CA LEU A 97 15.34 0.95 10.29
C LEU A 97 16.46 1.83 9.73
N THR A 98 16.26 2.43 8.56
CA THR A 98 17.26 3.21 7.83
C THR A 98 16.85 4.67 7.60
N VAL A 99 15.80 5.13 8.29
CA VAL A 99 15.28 6.50 8.13
C VAL A 99 16.38 7.55 8.38
N PRO A 100 16.50 8.57 7.50
CA PRO A 100 17.53 9.60 7.64
C PRO A 100 17.13 10.72 8.62
N ILE A 101 15.83 10.84 8.92
CA ILE A 101 15.27 11.89 9.78
C ILE A 101 14.20 11.31 10.73
N PRO A 102 14.05 11.86 11.96
CA PRO A 102 13.06 11.37 12.92
C PRO A 102 11.62 11.42 12.42
N GLU A 103 11.26 12.40 11.61
CA GLU A 103 9.91 12.62 11.08
C GLU A 103 9.46 11.48 10.15
N ALA A 104 10.40 10.73 9.58
CA ALA A 104 10.11 9.57 8.76
C ALA A 104 9.68 8.34 9.57
N TYR A 105 9.96 8.29 10.87
CA TYR A 105 9.70 7.10 11.69
C TYR A 105 8.20 6.73 11.71
N ASN A 106 7.33 7.70 12.02
CA ASN A 106 5.90 7.43 12.16
C ASN A 106 5.25 6.97 10.84
N PRO A 107 5.46 7.64 9.68
CA PRO A 107 4.93 7.17 8.41
C PRO A 107 5.26 5.70 8.09
N PHE A 108 6.52 5.29 8.24
CA PHE A 108 6.91 3.90 7.95
C PHE A 108 6.45 2.91 9.00
N PHE A 109 6.40 3.31 10.28
CA PHE A 109 5.86 2.44 11.32
C PHE A 109 4.37 2.15 11.12
N ILE A 110 3.60 3.18 10.75
CA ILE A 110 2.17 3.06 10.45
C ILE A 110 1.99 2.15 9.24
N ALA A 111 2.59 2.50 8.09
CA ALA A 111 2.44 1.72 6.86
C ALA A 111 2.85 0.26 7.06
N MET A 112 4.04 -0.01 7.62
CA MET A 112 4.49 -1.38 7.91
C MET A 112 3.48 -2.20 8.72
N HIS A 113 2.84 -1.59 9.72
CA HIS A 113 1.87 -2.29 10.56
C HIS A 113 0.54 -2.52 9.83
N ASP A 114 0.11 -1.54 9.04
CA ASP A 114 -1.13 -1.62 8.26
C ASP A 114 -0.98 -2.67 7.15
N GLU A 115 0.17 -2.77 6.47
CA GLU A 115 0.43 -3.84 5.48
C GLU A 115 0.35 -5.25 6.08
N MET A 116 0.80 -5.41 7.34
CA MET A 116 0.68 -6.69 8.05
C MET A 116 -0.80 -7.04 8.28
N GLU A 117 -1.62 -6.04 8.60
CA GLU A 117 -3.06 -6.20 8.76
C GLU A 117 -3.73 -6.52 7.41
N HIS A 118 -3.38 -5.80 6.36
CA HIS A 118 -3.88 -6.00 5.01
C HIS A 118 -3.58 -7.41 4.51
N ALA A 119 -2.36 -7.92 4.72
CA ALA A 119 -1.99 -9.30 4.40
C ALA A 119 -2.92 -10.31 5.09
N ILE A 120 -3.25 -10.11 6.37
CA ILE A 120 -4.19 -10.99 7.09
C ILE A 120 -5.59 -10.95 6.46
N ARG A 121 -6.08 -9.76 6.09
CA ARG A 121 -7.39 -9.58 5.46
C ARG A 121 -7.44 -10.24 4.08
N PHE A 122 -6.45 -10.00 3.23
CA PHE A 122 -6.41 -10.59 1.90
C PHE A 122 -6.16 -12.10 1.92
N SER A 123 -5.38 -12.60 2.89
CA SER A 123 -5.27 -14.04 3.15
C SER A 123 -6.62 -14.66 3.51
N THR A 124 -7.39 -14.00 4.38
CA THR A 124 -8.75 -14.45 4.74
C THR A 124 -9.65 -14.51 3.50
N MET A 125 -9.62 -13.47 2.67
CA MET A 125 -10.38 -13.43 1.41
C MET A 125 -9.96 -14.54 0.46
N TYR A 126 -8.66 -14.69 0.18
CA TYR A 126 -8.14 -15.68 -0.76
C TYR A 126 -8.52 -17.11 -0.40
N ASN A 127 -8.50 -17.45 0.90
CA ASN A 127 -8.83 -18.78 1.37
C ASN A 127 -10.35 -19.05 1.46
N ALA A 128 -11.18 -18.00 1.48
CA ALA A 128 -12.64 -18.10 1.58
C ALA A 128 -13.38 -18.02 0.23
N LEU A 129 -12.75 -17.42 -0.79
CA LEU A 129 -13.25 -17.33 -2.17
C LEU A 129 -12.96 -18.61 -2.97
#